data_AF-A0A6B3WCW7-F1
#
_entry.id   AF-A0A6B3WCW7-F1
#
_cell.length_a   1.000
_cell.length_b   1.000
_cell.length_c   1.000
_cell.angle_alpha   90.00
_cell.angle_beta   90.00
_cell.angle_gamma   90.00
#
_symmetry.space_group_name_H-M   'P 1'
#
loop_
_entity.id
_entity.type
_entity.pdbx_description
1 polymer ?
#
loop_
_entity_poly.entity_id
_entity_poly.type
_entity_poly.pdbx_seq_one_letter_code
_entity_poly.pdbx_strand_id
1 'polypeptide(L)'
;MRKVLVVIALCFPPLIAAGDSDQFLVKMKVLENGAELATPEMIVEKGSEASMNISGEQALVAVGLIVNGHNENEAHVVAEIETSADRMSPELLVKKGQWASVSVGELEFHILVEDHAATE
;
A
#
# COMPACT_ATOMS: atom_id res chain seq x y z
N MET A 1 10.11 -60.58 -31.69
CA MET A 1 9.67 -59.22 -32.04
C MET A 1 9.35 -58.48 -30.75
N ARG A 2 10.07 -57.38 -30.49
CA ARG A 2 9.97 -56.52 -29.31
C ARG A 2 8.68 -55.69 -29.34
N LYS A 3 8.06 -55.46 -28.18
CA LYS A 3 7.29 -54.24 -27.92
C LYS A 3 7.60 -53.78 -26.49
N VAL A 4 8.49 -52.80 -26.37
CA VAL A 4 8.78 -52.10 -25.12
C VAL A 4 7.83 -50.90 -25.09
N LEU A 5 6.94 -50.87 -24.10
CA LEU A 5 6.02 -49.77 -23.86
C LEU A 5 6.76 -48.72 -23.02
N VAL A 6 7.09 -47.58 -23.62
CA VAL A 6 7.71 -46.45 -22.91
C VAL A 6 6.57 -45.51 -22.50
N VAL A 7 6.29 -45.44 -21.19
CA VAL A 7 5.38 -44.44 -20.62
C VAL A 7 6.23 -43.24 -20.23
N ILE A 8 6.12 -42.15 -20.98
CA ILE A 8 6.73 -40.86 -20.64
C ILE A 8 5.76 -40.16 -19.69
N ALA A 9 6.09 -40.17 -18.39
CA ALA A 9 5.43 -39.36 -17.39
C ALA A 9 5.92 -37.91 -17.53
N LEU A 10 5.09 -37.05 -18.14
CA LEU A 10 5.27 -35.60 -18.11
C LEU A 10 4.98 -35.10 -16.69
N CYS A 11 6.06 -34.92 -15.92
CA CYS A 11 6.01 -34.25 -14.62
C CYS A 11 5.97 -32.74 -14.88
N PHE A 12 4.76 -32.17 -14.94
CA PHE A 12 4.61 -30.71 -14.92
C PHE A 12 4.89 -30.23 -13.49
N PRO A 13 5.86 -29.33 -13.25
CA PRO A 13 5.98 -28.69 -11.95
C PRO A 13 4.71 -27.88 -11.68
N PRO A 14 4.18 -27.87 -10.44
CA PRO A 14 3.09 -26.99 -10.09
C PRO A 14 3.57 -25.55 -10.24
N LEU A 15 2.85 -24.75 -11.04
CA LEU A 15 2.93 -23.30 -10.98
C LEU A 15 2.54 -22.90 -9.55
N ILE A 16 3.50 -22.41 -8.77
CA ILE A 16 3.21 -21.71 -7.52
C ILE A 16 2.61 -20.38 -7.96
N ALA A 17 1.28 -20.28 -7.93
CA ALA A 17 0.61 -19.00 -8.01
C ALA A 17 1.04 -18.20 -6.77
N ALA A 18 1.81 -17.13 -6.98
CA ALA A 18 2.00 -16.13 -5.94
C ALA A 18 0.61 -15.58 -5.61
N GLY A 19 0.14 -15.83 -4.38
CA GLY A 19 -1.16 -15.35 -3.93
C GLY A 19 -1.17 -13.84 -3.95
N ASP A 20 -2.18 -13.26 -4.59
CA ASP A 20 -2.46 -11.83 -4.51
C ASP A 20 -2.71 -11.52 -3.02
N SER A 21 -1.90 -10.64 -2.41
CA SER A 21 -2.10 -10.26 -1.01
C SER A 21 -3.33 -9.37 -0.93
N ASP A 22 -4.33 -9.77 -0.15
CA ASP A 22 -5.54 -8.97 0.09
C ASP A 22 -5.29 -7.83 1.08
N GLN A 23 -4.08 -7.74 1.65
CA GLN A 23 -3.69 -6.72 2.61
C GLN A 23 -2.40 -6.02 2.18
N PHE A 24 -2.35 -4.72 2.47
CA PHE A 24 -1.18 -3.88 2.28
C PHE A 24 -0.69 -3.33 3.61
N LEU A 25 0.62 -3.27 3.78
CA LEU A 25 1.25 -2.44 4.79
C LEU A 25 1.48 -1.06 4.21
N VAL A 26 0.89 -0.05 4.83
CA VAL A 26 0.98 1.34 4.39
C VAL A 26 1.75 2.16 5.42
N LYS A 27 2.89 2.69 5.02
CA LYS A 27 3.71 3.61 5.82
C LYS A 27 3.55 5.01 5.25
N MET A 28 3.37 5.99 6.13
CA MET A 28 3.06 7.36 5.73
C MET A 28 3.94 8.35 6.45
N LYS A 29 4.07 9.53 5.84
CA LYS A 29 4.71 10.69 6.45
C LYS A 29 3.92 11.93 6.09
N VAL A 30 3.51 12.68 7.11
CA VAL A 30 2.82 13.97 6.93
C VAL A 30 3.75 15.07 7.42
N LEU A 31 4.02 16.04 6.57
CA LEU A 31 4.83 17.22 6.89
C LEU A 31 4.01 18.47 6.62
N GLU A 32 4.21 19.49 7.44
CA GLU A 32 3.67 20.83 7.23
C GLU A 32 4.81 21.82 7.38
N ASN A 33 5.02 22.69 6.38
CA ASN A 33 6.16 23.59 6.32
C ASN A 33 7.53 22.89 6.41
N GLY A 34 7.61 21.66 5.90
CA GLY A 34 8.81 20.82 5.99
C GLY A 34 9.10 20.25 7.39
N ALA A 35 8.26 20.52 8.38
CA ALA A 35 8.31 19.88 9.70
C ALA A 35 7.47 18.60 9.70
N GLU A 36 8.02 17.50 10.20
CA GLU A 36 7.31 16.23 10.33
C GLU A 36 6.24 16.32 11.42
N LEU A 37 4.96 16.20 11.02
CA LEU A 37 3.82 16.18 11.94
C LEU A 37 3.51 14.77 12.44
N ALA A 38 3.57 13.77 11.54
CA ALA A 38 3.23 12.39 11.86
C ALA A 38 3.90 11.37 10.92
N THR A 39 4.18 10.18 11.45
CA THR A 39 4.70 9.02 10.71
C THR A 39 3.89 7.74 10.99
N PRO A 40 2.60 7.70 10.60
CA PRO A 40 1.75 6.57 10.90
C PRO A 40 2.03 5.36 9.98
N GLU A 41 1.70 4.18 10.49
CA GLU A 41 1.77 2.92 9.78
C GLU A 41 0.49 2.12 10.07
N MET A 42 -0.10 1.51 9.04
CA MET A 42 -1.30 0.68 9.19
C MET A 42 -1.42 -0.40 8.13
N ILE A 43 -2.14 -1.46 8.48
CA ILE A 43 -2.55 -2.51 7.54
C ILE A 43 -3.89 -2.10 6.93
N VAL A 44 -4.00 -2.23 5.62
CA VAL A 44 -5.16 -1.81 4.84
C VAL A 44 -5.60 -2.98 3.97
N GLU A 45 -6.88 -3.34 4.06
CA GLU A 45 -7.47 -4.33 3.18
C GLU A 45 -7.69 -3.75 1.78
N LYS A 46 -7.38 -4.53 0.75
CA LYS A 46 -7.50 -4.13 -0.66
C LYS A 46 -8.92 -3.70 -0.99
N GLY A 47 -9.07 -2.46 -1.44
CA GLY A 47 -10.35 -1.86 -1.83
C GLY A 47 -11.25 -1.43 -0.67
N SER A 48 -10.80 -1.61 0.58
CA SER A 48 -11.50 -1.15 1.77
C SER A 48 -10.98 0.20 2.23
N GLU A 49 -11.88 0.97 2.85
CA GLU A 49 -11.50 2.21 3.53
C GLU A 49 -10.85 1.90 4.87
N ALA A 50 -9.75 2.58 5.14
CA ALA A 50 -9.07 2.56 6.42
C ALA A 50 -8.82 4.00 6.88
N SER A 51 -9.04 4.26 8.17
CA SER A 51 -8.91 5.60 8.72
C SER A 51 -8.16 5.58 10.05
N MET A 52 -7.39 6.61 10.31
CA MET A 52 -6.67 6.81 11.56
C MET A 52 -6.71 8.27 11.98
N ASN A 53 -6.90 8.49 13.27
CA ASN A 53 -6.73 9.80 13.91
C ASN A 53 -5.49 9.75 14.80
N ILE A 54 -4.56 10.67 14.57
CA ILE A 54 -3.30 10.77 15.29
C ILE A 54 -3.35 12.07 16.08
N SER A 55 -3.37 11.92 17.40
CA SER A 55 -3.29 13.06 18.32
C SER A 55 -1.92 13.06 18.97
N GLY A 56 -1.04 13.96 18.51
CA GLY A 56 0.29 14.18 19.08
C GLY A 56 0.38 15.47 19.86
N GLU A 57 1.54 15.70 20.51
CA GLU A 57 1.83 16.99 21.16
C GLU A 57 1.91 18.16 20.17
N GLN A 58 2.22 17.88 18.89
CA GLN A 58 2.48 18.89 17.87
C GLN A 58 1.27 19.21 16.99
N ALA A 59 0.40 18.23 16.70
CA ALA A 59 -0.78 18.42 15.85
C ALA A 59 -1.81 17.29 16.00
N LEU A 60 -3.03 17.58 15.54
CA LEU A 60 -4.06 16.60 15.23
C LEU A 60 -3.99 16.33 13.72
N VAL A 61 -3.84 15.05 13.34
CA VAL A 61 -3.83 14.61 11.95
C VAL A 61 -4.84 13.49 11.79
N ALA A 62 -5.80 13.67 10.89
CA ALA A 62 -6.72 12.63 10.45
C ALA A 62 -6.31 12.16 9.05
N VAL A 63 -6.25 10.84 8.85
CA VAL A 63 -5.94 10.23 7.56
C VAL A 63 -7.02 9.20 7.26
N GLY A 64 -7.71 9.36 6.13
CA GLY A 64 -8.54 8.34 5.50
C GLY A 64 -7.89 7.87 4.21
N LEU A 65 -7.91 6.58 3.91
CA LEU A 65 -7.30 6.06 2.69
C LEU A 65 -7.98 4.79 2.19
N ILE A 66 -7.95 4.59 0.88
CA ILE A 66 -8.35 3.37 0.19
C ILE A 66 -7.18 2.96 -0.71
N VAL A 67 -6.71 1.72 -0.57
CA VAL A 67 -5.65 1.16 -1.43
C VAL A 67 -6.22 0.05 -2.30
N ASN A 68 -6.13 0.22 -3.61
CA ASN A 68 -6.49 -0.79 -4.59
C ASN A 68 -5.23 -1.32 -5.27
N GLY A 69 -5.09 -2.63 -5.41
CA GLY A 69 -4.06 -3.18 -6.29
C GLY A 69 -4.35 -2.78 -7.75
N HIS A 70 -3.39 -2.16 -8.43
CA HIS A 70 -3.51 -1.82 -9.84
C HIS A 70 -2.92 -2.90 -10.74
N ASN A 71 -1.69 -3.33 -10.41
CA ASN A 71 -1.02 -4.50 -10.98
C ASN A 71 -0.06 -5.10 -9.94
N GLU A 72 0.77 -6.06 -10.35
CA GLU A 72 1.71 -6.74 -9.45
C GLU A 72 2.65 -5.76 -8.71
N ASN A 73 3.02 -4.65 -9.34
CA ASN A 73 4.02 -3.71 -8.83
C ASN A 73 3.46 -2.34 -8.45
N GLU A 74 2.17 -2.08 -8.68
CA GLU A 74 1.57 -0.76 -8.48
C GLU A 74 0.27 -0.85 -7.70
N ALA A 75 0.02 0.17 -6.90
CA ALA A 75 -1.21 0.36 -6.15
C ALA A 75 -1.81 1.72 -6.46
N HIS A 76 -3.12 1.78 -6.57
CA HIS A 76 -3.88 3.00 -6.67
C HIS A 76 -4.35 3.41 -5.28
N VAL A 77 -3.98 4.60 -4.85
CA VAL A 77 -4.27 5.15 -3.52
C VAL A 77 -5.14 6.37 -3.66
N VAL A 78 -6.27 6.36 -2.99
CA VAL A 78 -7.08 7.56 -2.75
C VAL A 78 -6.93 7.87 -1.26
N ALA A 79 -6.49 9.07 -0.92
CA ALA A 79 -6.31 9.47 0.47
C ALA A 79 -7.00 10.81 0.74
N GLU A 80 -7.38 11.01 1.99
CA GLU A 80 -7.84 12.26 2.58
C GLU A 80 -6.99 12.50 3.82
N ILE A 81 -6.32 13.66 3.85
CA ILE A 81 -5.46 14.08 4.95
C ILE A 81 -6.00 15.41 5.45
N GLU A 82 -6.26 15.49 6.74
CA GLU A 82 -6.70 16.70 7.43
C GLU A 82 -5.77 16.98 8.61
N THR A 83 -5.19 18.18 8.66
CA THR A 83 -4.48 18.71 9.82
C THR A 83 -5.36 19.76 10.51
N SER A 84 -4.89 20.34 11.61
CA SER A 84 -5.57 21.49 12.23
C SER A 84 -5.62 22.74 11.36
N ALA A 85 -4.75 22.85 10.36
CA ALA A 85 -4.58 24.06 9.55
C ALA A 85 -5.03 23.87 8.09
N ASP A 86 -4.82 22.68 7.52
CA ASP A 86 -5.01 22.43 6.10
C ASP A 86 -5.60 21.04 5.82
N ARG A 87 -6.05 20.84 4.59
CA ARG A 87 -6.55 19.54 4.12
C ARG A 87 -6.16 19.26 2.68
N MET A 88 -5.99 18.00 2.34
CA MET A 88 -5.76 17.55 0.96
C MET A 88 -6.40 16.17 0.69
N SER A 89 -6.76 15.94 -0.57
CA SER A 89 -7.37 14.67 -0.99
C SER A 89 -6.68 14.11 -2.25
N PRO A 90 -5.43 13.63 -2.14
CA PRO A 90 -4.68 13.18 -3.31
C PRO A 90 -5.15 11.80 -3.81
N GLU A 91 -5.04 11.63 -5.13
CA GLU A 91 -5.19 10.36 -5.83
C GLU A 91 -3.86 10.03 -6.51
N LEU A 92 -3.26 8.89 -6.16
CA LEU A 92 -1.89 8.53 -6.52
C LEU A 92 -1.85 7.12 -7.10
N LEU A 93 -1.14 6.96 -8.22
CA LEU A 93 -0.66 5.65 -8.65
C LEU A 93 0.77 5.49 -8.14
N VAL A 94 0.97 4.59 -7.17
CA VAL A 94 2.24 4.40 -6.48
C VAL A 94 2.86 3.08 -6.86
N LYS A 95 4.19 3.04 -6.96
CA LYS A 95 4.94 1.79 -7.12
C LYS A 95 5.15 1.14 -5.76
N LYS A 96 4.73 -0.12 -5.62
CA LYS A 96 4.87 -0.89 -4.38
C LYS A 96 6.35 -0.99 -3.97
N GLY A 97 6.62 -0.86 -2.68
CA GLY A 97 7.97 -0.84 -2.11
C GLY A 97 8.78 0.43 -2.40
N GLN A 98 8.17 1.49 -2.96
CA GLN A 98 8.81 2.78 -3.17
C GLN A 98 8.00 3.93 -2.57
N TRP A 99 8.72 4.92 -2.00
CA TRP A 99 8.10 6.14 -1.51
C TRP A 99 7.57 6.97 -2.69
N ALA A 100 6.33 7.39 -2.59
CA ALA A 100 5.72 8.43 -3.40
C ALA A 100 5.42 9.65 -2.52
N SER A 101 5.36 10.85 -3.10
CA SER A 101 4.96 12.05 -2.39
C SER A 101 4.12 13.00 -3.23
N VAL A 102 3.34 13.82 -2.54
CA VAL A 102 2.51 14.86 -3.10
C VAL A 102 2.45 16.03 -2.12
N SER A 103 2.44 17.25 -2.64
CA SER A 103 2.41 18.47 -1.83
C SER A 103 1.33 19.41 -2.35
N VAL A 104 0.59 20.03 -1.43
CA VAL A 104 -0.41 21.06 -1.72
C VAL A 104 -0.20 22.19 -0.72
N GLY A 105 0.26 23.35 -1.21
CA GLY A 105 0.63 24.46 -0.33
C GLY A 105 1.82 24.08 0.55
N GLU A 106 1.63 24.16 1.87
CA GLU A 106 2.64 23.84 2.88
C GLU A 106 2.55 22.40 3.39
N LEU A 107 1.47 21.69 3.04
CA LEU A 107 1.21 20.30 3.43
C LEU A 107 1.84 19.33 2.41
N GLU A 108 2.64 18.40 2.90
CA GLU A 108 3.27 17.32 2.14
C GLU A 108 2.90 15.95 2.72
N PHE A 109 2.49 15.06 1.84
CA PHE A 109 2.14 13.68 2.16
C PHE A 109 3.05 12.72 1.40
N HIS A 110 3.75 11.85 2.14
CA HIS A 110 4.48 10.73 1.58
C HIS A 110 3.81 9.42 1.96
N ILE A 111 3.86 8.47 1.04
CA ILE A 111 3.30 7.14 1.23
C ILE A 111 4.19 6.07 0.62
N LEU A 112 4.29 4.94 1.31
CA LEU A 112 4.91 3.70 0.87
C LEU A 112 3.89 2.59 1.07
N VAL A 113 3.63 1.83 0.01
CA VAL A 113 2.71 0.68 0.03
C VAL A 113 3.52 -0.59 -0.20
N GLU A 114 3.38 -1.57 0.68
CA GLU A 114 4.04 -2.87 0.61
C GLU A 114 2.97 -3.97 0.68
N ASP A 115 3.17 -5.10 -0.01
CA ASP A 115 2.29 -6.26 0.15
C ASP A 115 2.48 -6.85 1.57
N HIS A 116 1.38 -7.06 2.29
CA HIS A 116 1.42 -7.68 3.62
C HIS A 116 1.11 -9.17 3.52
N ALA A 117 2.15 -10.00 3.44
CA ALA A 117 1.95 -11.45 3.51
C ALA A 117 1.34 -11.81 4.87
N ALA A 118 0.11 -12.34 4.86
CA ALA A 118 -0.48 -12.97 6.03
C ALA A 118 0.52 -14.04 6.52
N THR A 119 1.06 -13.82 7.71
CA THR A 119 1.91 -14.85 8.33
C THR A 119 0.96 -15.93 8.82
N GLU A 120 0.86 -17.03 8.06
CA GLU A 120 0.16 -18.26 8.46
C GLU A 120 0.80 -18.92 9.69
#